data_AF-A0A850Q5M2-F1
#
_entry.id   AF-A0A850Q5M2-F1
#
_cell.length_a   1.000
_cell.length_b   1.000
_cell.length_c   1.000
_cell.angle_alpha   90.00
_cell.angle_beta   90.00
_cell.angle_gamma   90.00
#
_symmetry.space_group_name_H-M   'P 1'
#
loop_
_entity.id
_entity.type
_entity.pdbx_description
1 polymer ?
#
loop_
_entity_poly.entity_id
_entity_poly.type
_entity_poly.pdbx_seq_one_letter_code
_entity_poly.pdbx_strand_id
1 'polypeptide(L)'
;MNVSIFQNFNEVSENLTLPAVLALIQNGRYKKQVGKLRELLNSGDKQEYDRQKKSLPAFTPSATFTGGRKIEYLDKYNGFIILDLDKLPEDDLGSIKSIACSVPFTFACFISPSNV
;
A
#
# COMPACT_ATOMS: atom_id res chain seq x y z
N MET A 1 -13.31 -0.24 11.00
CA MET A 1 -13.20 -1.47 10.19
C MET A 1 -11.77 -1.95 10.25
N ASN A 2 -11.56 -3.24 10.49
CA ASN A 2 -10.23 -3.85 10.58
C ASN A 2 -9.80 -4.35 9.21
N VAL A 3 -8.49 -4.39 8.98
CA VAL A 3 -7.84 -4.91 7.78
C VAL A 3 -6.70 -5.82 8.21
N SER A 4 -6.41 -6.85 7.42
CA SER A 4 -5.28 -7.73 7.69
C SER A 4 -3.98 -7.11 7.17
N ILE A 5 -2.95 -7.15 8.02
CA ILE A 5 -1.57 -6.84 7.65
C ILE A 5 -0.87 -8.13 7.27
N PHE A 6 -0.30 -8.15 6.07
CA PHE A 6 0.44 -9.28 5.53
C PHE A 6 1.94 -9.03 5.60
N GLN A 7 2.67 -9.98 6.18
CA GLN A 7 4.12 -10.08 6.05
C GLN A 7 4.47 -11.08 4.95
N ASN A 8 5.65 -10.96 4.36
CA ASN A 8 6.10 -11.84 3.28
C ASN A 8 5.05 -11.99 2.16
N PHE A 9 4.29 -10.92 1.93
CA PHE A 9 3.17 -10.80 0.98
C PHE A 9 1.91 -11.66 1.25
N ASN A 10 2.01 -12.74 2.02
CA ASN A 10 0.92 -13.72 2.15
C ASN A 10 0.51 -14.05 3.59
N GLU A 11 1.40 -13.85 4.57
CA GLU A 11 1.18 -14.31 5.95
C GLU A 11 0.43 -13.24 6.73
N VAL A 12 -0.77 -13.56 7.21
CA VAL A 12 -1.52 -12.68 8.10
C VAL A 12 -0.75 -12.55 9.42
N SER A 13 -0.29 -11.33 9.71
CA SER A 13 0.50 -11.03 10.91
C SER A 13 -0.36 -10.46 12.04
N GLU A 14 -1.25 -9.53 11.71
CA GLU A 14 -2.17 -8.90 12.65
C GLU A 14 -3.35 -8.28 11.89
N ASN A 15 -4.42 -7.95 12.64
CA ASN A 15 -5.52 -7.15 12.15
C ASN A 15 -5.48 -5.77 12.82
N LEU A 16 -5.42 -4.71 12.03
CA LEU A 16 -5.43 -3.32 12.50
C LEU A 16 -6.64 -2.58 11.97
N THR A 17 -7.06 -1.51 12.64
CA THR A 17 -8.07 -0.62 12.05
C THR A 17 -7.48 0.07 10.82
N LEU A 18 -8.27 0.28 9.76
CA LEU A 18 -7.81 1.01 8.56
C LEU A 18 -7.20 2.39 8.91
N PRO A 19 -7.79 3.22 9.79
CA PRO A 19 -7.17 4.47 10.22
C PRO A 19 -5.80 4.28 10.88
N ALA A 20 -5.60 3.24 11.68
CA ALA A 20 -4.30 2.96 12.29
C ALA A 20 -3.24 2.66 11.22
N VAL A 21 -3.57 1.82 10.23
CA VAL A 21 -2.64 1.53 9.11
C VAL A 21 -2.26 2.79 8.36
N LEU A 22 -3.25 3.63 8.03
CA LEU A 22 -3.02 4.90 7.34
C LEU A 22 -2.17 5.85 8.18
N ALA A 23 -2.37 5.91 9.50
CA ALA A 23 -1.55 6.71 10.40
C ALA A 23 -0.09 6.25 10.41
N LEU A 24 0.19 4.94 10.34
CA LEU A 24 1.57 4.44 10.23
C LEU A 24 2.25 4.94 8.94
N ILE A 25 1.51 4.98 7.83
CA ILE A 25 2.00 5.50 6.54
C ILE A 25 2.22 7.01 6.64
N GLN A 26 1.21 7.75 7.10
CA GLN A 26 1.23 9.20 7.20
C GLN A 26 2.33 9.72 8.13
N ASN A 27 2.57 9.04 9.26
CA ASN A 27 3.62 9.39 10.22
C ASN A 27 5.01 8.91 9.78
N GLY A 28 5.14 8.34 8.58
CA GLY A 28 6.43 8.02 7.99
C GLY A 28 7.11 6.79 8.57
N ARG A 29 6.37 5.86 9.22
CA ARG A 29 6.94 4.60 9.77
C ARG A 29 7.79 3.83 8.75
N TYR A 30 7.38 3.87 7.49
CA TYR A 30 8.05 3.15 6.40
C TYR A 30 8.92 4.05 5.51
N LYS A 31 9.10 5.34 5.86
CA LYS A 31 9.79 6.32 5.00
C LYS A 31 11.23 5.92 4.69
N LYS A 32 11.95 5.37 5.67
CA LYS A 32 13.34 4.92 5.47
C LYS A 32 13.44 3.73 4.51
N GLN A 33 12.57 2.73 4.67
CA GLN A 33 12.52 1.57 3.77
C GLN A 33 12.12 1.99 2.36
N VAL A 34 11.09 2.83 2.22
CA VAL A 34 10.63 3.36 0.92
C VAL A 34 11.71 4.21 0.25
N GLY A 35 12.45 5.02 1.01
CA GLY A 35 13.57 5.81 0.48
C GLY A 35 14.64 4.93 -0.17
N LYS A 36 15.08 3.86 0.50
CA LYS A 36 16.02 2.88 -0.07
C LYS A 36 15.48 2.21 -1.33
N LEU A 37 14.20 1.87 -1.36
CA LEU A 37 13.58 1.30 -2.55
C LEU A 37 13.61 2.27 -3.74
N ARG A 38 13.38 3.56 -3.50
CA ARG A 38 13.49 4.59 -4.54
C ARG A 38 14.93 4.79 -5.02
N GLU A 39 15.91 4.73 -4.11
CA GLU A 39 17.33 4.76 -4.49
C GLU A 39 17.69 3.60 -5.42
N LEU A 40 17.21 2.38 -5.13
CA LEU A 40 17.42 1.20 -5.99
C LEU A 40 16.78 1.35 -7.38
N LEU A 41 15.58 1.93 -7.46
CA LEU A 41 14.94 2.24 -8.75
C LEU A 41 15.76 3.25 -9.55
N ASN A 42 16.22 4.33 -8.90
CA ASN A 42 17.03 5.37 -9.53
C ASN A 42 18.40 4.87 -10.00
N SER A 43 18.97 3.87 -9.32
CA SER A 43 20.21 3.22 -9.74
C SER A 43 20.00 2.11 -10.77
N GLY A 44 18.75 1.82 -11.17
CA GLY A 44 18.41 0.76 -12.12
C GLY A 44 18.49 -0.67 -11.55
N ASP A 45 18.66 -0.84 -10.23
CA ASP A 45 18.76 -2.16 -9.59
C ASP A 45 17.36 -2.74 -9.29
N LYS A 46 16.66 -3.10 -10.37
CA LYS A 46 15.29 -3.62 -10.30
C LYS A 46 15.20 -4.96 -9.58
N GLN A 47 16.23 -5.81 -9.68
CA GLN A 47 16.23 -7.12 -9.04
C GLN A 47 16.24 -6.99 -7.51
N GLU A 48 17.12 -6.15 -6.97
CA GLU A 48 17.19 -5.91 -5.55
C GLU A 48 15.98 -5.14 -5.04
N TYR A 49 15.46 -4.20 -5.84
CA TYR A 49 14.19 -3.53 -5.57
C TYR A 49 13.04 -4.53 -5.37
N ASP A 50 12.84 -5.45 -6.33
CA ASP A 50 11.75 -6.43 -6.27
C ASP A 50 11.90 -7.39 -5.09
N ARG A 51 13.15 -7.72 -4.71
CA ARG A 51 13.45 -8.52 -3.53
C ARG A 51 13.08 -7.78 -2.24
N GLN A 52 13.54 -6.54 -2.07
CA GLN A 52 13.29 -5.77 -0.86
C GLN A 52 11.83 -5.33 -0.74
N LYS A 53 11.14 -5.02 -1.85
CA LYS A 53 9.73 -4.61 -1.85
C LYS A 53 8.82 -5.65 -1.19
N LYS A 54 9.11 -6.95 -1.37
CA LYS A 54 8.34 -8.04 -0.76
C LYS A 54 8.42 -8.09 0.77
N SER A 55 9.41 -7.42 1.37
CA SER A 55 9.54 -7.30 2.83
C SER A 55 8.69 -6.20 3.44
N LEU A 56 8.11 -5.31 2.62
CA LEU A 56 7.17 -4.32 3.13
C LEU A 56 5.87 -5.00 3.57
N PRO A 57 5.30 -4.60 4.72
CA PRO A 57 3.97 -5.06 5.09
C PRO A 57 2.97 -4.63 4.02
N ALA A 58 2.09 -5.55 3.62
CA ALA A 58 1.00 -5.30 2.70
C ALA A 58 -0.33 -5.29 3.45
N PHE A 59 -1.35 -4.65 2.89
CA PHE A 59 -2.72 -4.71 3.38
C PHE A 59 -3.68 -4.47 2.22
N THR A 60 -4.96 -4.79 2.42
CA THR A 60 -6.04 -4.33 1.55
C THR A 60 -7.13 -3.67 2.41
N PRO A 61 -7.63 -2.48 2.04
CA PRO A 61 -8.76 -1.84 2.75
C PRO A 61 -10.04 -2.69 2.74
N SER A 62 -10.19 -3.52 1.71
CA SER A 62 -11.45 -4.17 1.37
C SER A 62 -11.84 -5.31 2.30
N ALA A 63 -10.94 -5.88 3.10
CA ALA A 63 -11.25 -7.06 3.88
C ALA A 63 -10.27 -7.42 5.01
N THR A 64 -10.72 -8.33 5.90
CA THR A 64 -9.87 -9.17 6.74
C THR A 64 -9.80 -10.60 6.21
N PHE A 65 -8.74 -11.31 6.58
CA PHE A 65 -8.44 -12.67 6.14
C PHE A 65 -7.92 -13.52 7.30
N THR A 66 -8.11 -14.84 7.18
CA THR A 66 -7.60 -15.84 8.12
C THR A 66 -6.73 -16.88 7.39
N GLY A 67 -5.44 -16.94 7.70
CA GLY A 67 -4.50 -17.92 7.14
C GLY A 67 -3.77 -17.48 5.88
N GLY A 68 -4.38 -16.66 5.00
CA GLY A 68 -3.69 -16.15 3.80
C GLY A 68 -4.47 -15.08 3.04
N ARG A 69 -3.88 -14.51 1.98
CA ARG A 69 -4.45 -13.38 1.22
C ARG A 69 -5.42 -13.78 0.08
N LYS A 70 -5.65 -15.06 -0.14
CA LYS A 70 -6.57 -15.54 -1.19
C LYS A 70 -8.03 -15.38 -0.77
N ILE A 71 -8.92 -15.34 -1.75
CA ILE A 71 -10.37 -15.17 -1.51
C ILE A 71 -10.97 -16.31 -0.68
N GLU A 72 -10.43 -17.53 -0.77
CA GLU A 72 -10.82 -18.68 0.06
C GLU A 72 -10.56 -18.47 1.56
N TYR A 73 -9.69 -17.53 1.90
CA TYR A 73 -9.32 -17.15 3.26
C TYR A 73 -9.98 -15.83 3.71
N LEU A 74 -10.93 -15.30 2.92
CA LEU A 74 -11.67 -14.09 3.26
C LEU A 74 -12.49 -14.32 4.53
N ASP A 75 -12.29 -13.47 5.53
CA ASP A 75 -13.03 -13.50 6.79
C ASP A 75 -14.19 -12.48 6.77
N LYS A 76 -13.88 -11.22 6.46
CA LYS A 76 -14.89 -10.15 6.41
C LYS A 76 -14.61 -9.18 5.29
N TYR A 77 -15.65 -8.80 4.55
CA TYR A 77 -15.61 -7.70 3.59
C TYR A 77 -15.94 -6.34 4.25
N ASN A 78 -15.20 -5.30 3.88
CA ASN A 78 -15.26 -3.98 4.51
C ASN A 78 -15.92 -2.88 3.66
N GLY A 79 -16.31 -3.15 2.41
CA GLY A 79 -16.94 -2.14 1.55
C GLY A 79 -16.02 -1.03 1.02
N PHE A 80 -14.78 -0.93 1.50
CA PHE A 80 -13.79 0.00 0.93
C PHE A 80 -13.27 -0.52 -0.40
N ILE A 81 -13.19 0.36 -1.38
CA ILE A 81 -12.63 0.09 -2.70
C ILE A 81 -11.20 0.65 -2.74
N ILE A 82 -10.27 -0.16 -3.23
CA ILE A 82 -8.91 0.27 -3.54
C ILE A 82 -8.80 0.50 -5.05
N LEU A 83 -8.18 1.61 -5.43
CA LEU A 83 -7.86 1.94 -6.82
C LEU A 83 -6.34 2.06 -6.93
N ASP A 84 -5.72 1.11 -7.63
CA ASP A 84 -4.30 1.15 -7.96
C ASP A 84 -4.12 1.80 -9.33
N LEU A 85 -3.43 2.95 -9.34
CA LEU A 85 -3.13 3.71 -10.55
C LEU A 85 -1.66 3.50 -10.92
N ASP A 86 -1.42 2.67 -11.93
CA ASP A 86 -0.09 2.32 -12.42
C ASP A 86 0.31 3.13 -13.66
N LYS A 87 1.62 3.22 -13.89
CA LYS A 87 2.23 3.79 -15.11
C LYS A 87 1.79 5.23 -15.41
N LEU A 88 1.60 6.03 -14.35
CA LEU A 88 1.32 7.45 -14.48
C LEU A 88 2.58 8.19 -14.94
N PRO A 89 2.47 9.17 -15.85
CA PRO A 89 3.55 10.12 -16.12
C PRO A 89 3.93 10.88 -14.84
N GLU A 90 5.23 11.11 -14.62
CA GLU A 90 5.72 11.80 -13.41
C GLU A 90 5.11 13.20 -13.27
N ASP A 91 5.02 13.94 -14.38
CA ASP A 91 4.45 15.29 -14.43
C ASP A 91 2.97 15.34 -14.03
N ASP A 92 2.23 14.24 -14.22
CA ASP A 92 0.80 14.13 -13.91
C ASP A 92 0.54 13.67 -12.47
N LEU A 93 1.54 13.13 -11.77
CA LEU A 93 1.34 12.50 -10.46
C LEU A 93 0.77 13.49 -9.42
N GLY A 94 1.23 14.74 -9.45
CA GLY A 94 0.76 15.80 -8.55
C GLY A 94 -0.70 16.17 -8.79
N SER A 95 -1.09 16.35 -10.06
CA SER A 95 -2.45 16.74 -10.45
C SER A 95 -3.44 15.60 -10.18
N ILE A 96 -3.08 14.36 -10.54
CA ILE A 96 -3.89 13.16 -10.29
C ILE A 96 -4.13 12.97 -8.79
N LYS A 97 -3.09 13.10 -7.97
CA LYS A 97 -3.24 13.01 -6.52
C LYS A 97 -4.16 14.11 -5.97
N SER A 98 -4.05 15.34 -6.48
CA SER A 98 -4.93 16.44 -6.08
C SER A 98 -6.39 16.15 -6.42
N ILE A 99 -6.67 15.67 -7.63
CA ILE A 99 -8.00 15.25 -8.06
C ILE A 99 -8.51 14.13 -7.16
N ALA A 100 -7.73 13.08 -6.93
CA ALA A 100 -8.11 11.97 -6.07
C ALA A 100 -8.48 12.45 -4.66
N CYS A 101 -7.69 13.34 -4.05
CA CYS A 101 -7.99 13.92 -2.74
C CYS A 101 -9.23 14.83 -2.72
N SER A 102 -9.63 15.41 -3.87
CA SER A 102 -10.80 16.30 -3.97
C SER A 102 -12.14 15.55 -4.09
N VAL A 103 -12.09 14.26 -4.45
CA VAL A 103 -13.31 13.43 -4.57
C VAL A 103 -13.92 13.22 -3.18
N PRO A 104 -15.21 13.55 -2.96
CA PRO A 104 -15.85 13.45 -1.64
C PRO A 104 -15.82 12.07 -0.99
N PHE A 105 -15.68 11.01 -1.81
CA PHE A 105 -15.67 9.62 -1.37
C PHE A 105 -14.25 9.06 -1.16
N THR A 106 -13.21 9.85 -1.42
CA THR A 106 -11.84 9.42 -1.16
C THR A 106 -11.55 9.45 0.32
N PHE A 107 -11.40 8.26 0.91
CA PHE A 107 -11.03 8.13 2.32
C PHE A 107 -9.54 8.40 2.56
N ALA A 108 -8.66 7.96 1.65
CA ALA A 108 -7.22 8.17 1.72
C ALA A 108 -6.58 8.07 0.33
N CYS A 109 -5.48 8.78 0.12
CA CYS A 109 -4.68 8.72 -1.10
C CYS A 109 -3.19 8.91 -0.75
N PHE A 110 -2.32 8.04 -1.26
CA PHE A 110 -0.87 8.13 -1.07
C PHE A 110 -0.13 7.55 -2.27
N ILE A 111 1.14 7.93 -2.39
CA ILE A 111 2.02 7.48 -3.49
C ILE A 111 2.72 6.20 -3.04
N SER A 112 2.65 5.15 -3.86
CA SER A 112 3.29 3.87 -3.57
C SER A 112 4.83 3.94 -3.69
N PRO A 113 5.58 2.94 -3.22
CA PRO A 113 7.05 2.95 -3.26
C PRO A 113 7.66 2.92 -4.68
N SER A 114 6.88 2.58 -5.72
CA SER A 114 7.37 2.43 -7.09
C SER A 114 7.46 3.75 -7.86
N ASN A 115 6.79 4.80 -7.39
CA ASN A 115 6.85 6.12 -8.00
C ASN A 115 7.90 6.96 -7.27
N VAL A 116 8.84 7.49 -8.05
CA VAL A 116 9.93 8.36 -7.61
C VAL A 116 9.60 9.80 -7.96
#